data_AF-A0A4Q5R4B2-F1
#
_entry.id   AF-A0A4Q5R4B2-F1
#
_cell.length_a   1.000
_cell.length_b   1.000
_cell.length_c   1.000
_cell.angle_alpha   90.00
_cell.angle_beta   90.00
_cell.angle_gamma   90.00
#
_symmetry.space_group_name_H-M   'P 1'
#
loop_
_entity.id
_entity.type
_entity.pdbx_description
1 polymer ?
#
loop_
_entity_poly.entity_id
_entity_poly.type
_entity_poly.pdbx_seq_one_letter_code
_entity_poly.pdbx_strand_id
1 'polypeptide(L)'
;MNHEDFRIGLEFYTATGRWRCTDIGTRTVLAISLDTAEITRNNMDGSLTTRKLTREQANQQNYFSGPPYGVVETSFDEYDLPGCMRASEYILTGGEGF
;
A
#
# COMPACT_ATOMS: atom_id res chain seq x y z
N MET A 1 -7.69 -13.04 0.93
CA MET A 1 -7.21 -13.49 -0.39
C MET A 1 -6.18 -14.59 -0.17
N ASN A 2 -6.06 -15.54 -1.09
CA ASN A 2 -5.01 -16.56 -1.01
C ASN A 2 -3.69 -16.00 -1.58
N HIS A 3 -2.56 -16.55 -1.15
CA HIS A 3 -1.24 -16.13 -1.63
C HIS A 3 -1.11 -16.19 -3.16
N GLU A 4 -1.66 -17.23 -3.78
CA GLU A 4 -1.67 -17.44 -5.24
C GLU A 4 -2.53 -16.43 -6.01
N ASP A 5 -3.33 -15.60 -5.33
CA ASP A 5 -4.14 -14.56 -5.96
C ASP A 5 -3.33 -13.30 -6.29
N PHE A 6 -2.21 -13.09 -5.61
CA PHE A 6 -1.44 -11.85 -5.72
C PHE A 6 -0.63 -11.79 -7.02
N ARG A 7 -0.57 -10.60 -7.62
CA ARG A 7 0.26 -10.29 -8.80
C ARG A 7 0.93 -8.94 -8.57
N ILE A 8 2.16 -8.75 -9.03
CA ILE A 8 2.80 -7.44 -9.00
C ILE A 8 1.92 -6.45 -9.76
N GLY A 9 1.65 -5.29 -9.14
CA GLY A 9 0.73 -4.27 -9.64
C GLY A 9 -0.75 -4.49 -9.29
N LEU A 10 -1.13 -5.64 -8.73
CA LEU A 10 -2.48 -5.88 -8.25
C LEU A 10 -2.80 -4.94 -7.08
N GLU A 11 -3.98 -4.32 -7.12
CA GLU A 11 -4.49 -3.54 -6.01
C GLU A 11 -5.48 -4.36 -5.18
N PHE A 12 -5.33 -4.30 -3.86
CA PHE A 12 -6.14 -5.01 -2.89
C PHE A 12 -6.45 -4.12 -1.69
N TYR A 13 -7.37 -4.55 -0.85
CA TYR A 13 -7.83 -3.81 0.33
C TYR A 13 -7.58 -4.60 1.60
N THR A 14 -7.28 -3.90 2.68
CA THR A 14 -7.24 -4.40 4.06
C THR A 14 -7.97 -3.42 4.97
N ALA A 15 -8.13 -3.75 6.25
CA ALA A 15 -8.74 -2.86 7.24
C ALA A 15 -8.05 -1.49 7.35
N THR A 16 -6.78 -1.42 6.94
CA THR A 16 -5.96 -0.21 7.01
C THR A 16 -5.92 0.58 5.70
N GLY A 17 -6.60 0.11 4.64
CA GLY A 17 -6.79 0.85 3.40
C GLY A 17 -6.49 0.06 2.13
N ARG A 18 -6.29 0.80 1.04
CA ARG A 18 -5.94 0.27 -0.29
C ARG A 18 -4.44 0.14 -0.46
N TRP A 19 -4.03 -0.97 -1.05
CA TRP A 19 -2.65 -1.36 -1.26
C TRP A 19 -2.39 -1.75 -2.71
N ARG A 20 -1.13 -1.64 -3.15
CA ARG A 20 -0.65 -2.20 -4.41
C ARG A 20 0.50 -3.15 -4.13
N CYS A 21 0.36 -4.40 -4.57
CA CYS A 21 1.41 -5.41 -4.47
C CYS A 21 2.62 -5.00 -5.34
N THR A 22 3.81 -5.01 -4.76
CA THR A 22 5.07 -4.65 -5.42
C THR A 22 6.03 -5.83 -5.52
N ASP A 23 5.93 -6.81 -4.60
CA ASP A 23 6.68 -8.07 -4.65
C ASP A 23 5.91 -9.23 -4.00
N ILE A 24 6.28 -10.46 -4.36
CA ILE A 24 5.62 -11.69 -3.91
C ILE A 24 6.69 -12.69 -3.47
N GLY A 25 6.84 -12.85 -2.14
CA GLY A 25 7.67 -13.88 -1.53
C GLY A 25 6.94 -15.23 -1.48
N THR A 26 7.50 -16.23 -0.79
CA THR A 26 6.87 -17.57 -0.63
C THR A 26 5.79 -17.61 0.46
N ARG A 27 5.88 -16.71 1.45
CA ARG A 27 4.97 -16.62 2.60
C ARG A 27 4.56 -15.19 2.89
N THR A 28 4.96 -14.26 2.03
CA THR A 28 4.78 -12.83 2.23
C THR A 28 4.47 -12.15 0.91
N VAL A 29 3.80 -11.00 1.01
CA VAL A 29 3.59 -10.06 -0.09
C VAL A 29 4.10 -8.70 0.38
N LEU A 30 4.89 -8.02 -0.44
CA LEU A 30 5.22 -6.61 -0.21
C LEU A 30 4.23 -5.73 -0.96
N ALA A 31 3.81 -4.65 -0.33
CA ALA A 31 2.89 -3.69 -0.95
C ALA A 31 3.10 -2.27 -0.45
N ILE A 32 2.74 -1.30 -1.29
CA ILE A 32 2.70 0.12 -0.93
C ILE A 32 1.26 0.55 -0.65
N SER A 33 1.05 1.41 0.35
CA SER A 33 -0.26 2.02 0.59
C SER A 33 -0.57 3.04 -0.51
N LEU A 34 -1.81 3.03 -1.00
CA LEU A 34 -2.29 3.97 -2.02
C LEU A 34 -3.18 5.06 -1.43
N ASP A 35 -3.69 4.92 -0.21
CA ASP A 35 -4.60 5.91 0.37
C ASP A 35 -3.84 7.12 0.91
N THR A 36 -2.69 6.88 1.54
CA THR A 36 -1.83 7.96 2.03
C THR A 36 -0.35 7.65 1.82
N ALA A 37 0.43 8.70 1.57
CA ALA A 37 1.89 8.62 1.55
C ALA A 37 2.47 9.46 2.71
N GLU A 38 3.16 8.80 3.63
CA GLU A 38 3.92 9.47 4.69
C GLU A 38 5.32 9.82 4.18
N ILE A 39 5.59 11.11 4.02
CA ILE A 39 6.85 11.62 3.48
C ILE A 39 7.61 12.35 4.58
N THR A 40 8.79 11.82 4.92
CA THR A 40 9.73 12.44 5.84
C THR A 40 10.81 13.19 5.05
N ARG A 41 11.00 14.47 5.35
CA ARG A 41 12.09 15.29 4.79
C ARG A 41 13.07 15.68 5.89
N ASN A 42 14.35 15.66 5.53
CA ASN A 42 15.40 16.27 6.32
C ASN A 42 15.50 17.76 5.96
N ASN A 43 15.40 18.62 6.96
CA ASN A 43 15.54 20.06 6.82
C ASN A 43 17.02 20.46 6.92
N MET A 44 17.33 21.70 6.53
CA MET A 44 18.72 22.20 6.58
C MET A 44 19.30 22.27 7.99
N ASP A 45 18.46 22.35 9.03
CA ASP A 45 18.86 22.33 10.43
C ASP A 45 19.02 20.91 11.01
N GLY A 46 18.87 19.88 10.18
CA GLY A 46 18.92 18.47 10.59
C GLY A 46 17.63 17.96 11.24
N SER A 47 16.60 18.79 11.40
CA SER A 47 15.29 18.34 11.88
C SER A 47 14.55 17.54 10.79
N LEU A 48 13.77 16.56 11.22
CA LEU A 48 12.91 15.79 10.33
C LEU A 48 11.48 16.35 10.39
N THR A 49 10.87 16.55 9.23
CA THR A 49 9.44 16.86 9.12
C THR A 49 8.73 15.77 8.36
N THR A 50 7.65 15.25 8.94
CA THR A 50 6.78 14.26 8.30
C THR A 50 5.45 14.90 7.92
N ARG A 51 4.99 14.64 6.70
CA ARG A 51 3.65 15.01 6.25
C ARG A 51 2.95 13.82 5.61
N LYS A 52 1.63 13.74 5.80
CA LYS A 52 0.75 12.83 5.07
C LYS A 52 0.25 13.51 3.81
N LEU A 53 0.40 12.84 2.67
CA LEU A 53 -0.19 13.24 1.40
C LEU A 53 -1.39 12.35 1.10
N THR A 54 -2.43 12.93 0.48
CA THR A 54 -3.51 12.12 -0.11
C THR A 54 -2.98 11.33 -1.31
N ARG A 55 -3.73 10.31 -1.74
CA ARG A 55 -3.44 9.58 -2.99
C ARG A 55 -3.18 10.50 -4.17
N GLU A 56 -4.04 11.48 -4.41
CA GLU A 56 -3.94 12.37 -5.57
C GLU A 56 -2.67 13.21 -5.51
N GLN A 57 -2.37 13.78 -4.35
CA GLN A 57 -1.17 14.58 -4.12
C GLN A 57 0.11 13.75 -4.28
N ALA A 58 0.09 12.51 -3.78
CA ALA A 58 1.20 11.57 -3.90
C ALA A 58 1.41 11.16 -5.37
N ASN A 59 0.32 10.88 -6.10
CA ASN A 59 0.35 10.53 -7.51
C ASN A 59 0.86 11.67 -8.41
N GLN A 60 0.44 12.91 -8.15
CA GLN A 60 0.96 14.11 -8.86
C GLN A 60 2.47 14.28 -8.69
N GLN A 61 3.02 13.86 -7.56
CA GLN A 61 4.45 13.88 -7.25
C GLN A 61 5.16 12.58 -7.64
N ASN A 62 4.48 11.67 -8.35
CA ASN A 62 5.03 10.42 -8.86
C ASN A 62 5.53 9.44 -7.78
N TYR A 63 5.03 9.54 -6.54
CA TYR A 63 5.48 8.71 -5.43
C TYR A 63 5.16 7.21 -5.60
N PHE A 64 4.09 6.88 -6.33
CA PHE A 64 3.67 5.49 -6.58
C PHE A 64 4.26 4.88 -7.85
N SER A 65 5.17 5.60 -8.51
CA SER A 65 5.90 5.13 -9.69
C SER A 65 7.26 4.59 -9.24
N GLY A 66 7.54 3.34 -9.56
CA GLY A 66 8.79 2.66 -9.20
C GLY A 66 9.12 1.55 -10.19
N PRO A 67 10.17 0.75 -9.92
CA PRO A 67 11.11 0.89 -8.80
C PRO A 67 12.19 1.99 -9.01
N PRO A 68 12.70 2.62 -7.92
CA PRO A 68 12.20 2.53 -6.54
C PRO A 68 10.91 3.36 -6.36
N TYR A 69 9.95 2.84 -5.59
CA TYR A 69 8.80 3.62 -5.17
C TYR A 69 9.23 4.70 -4.17
N GLY A 70 8.57 5.86 -4.18
CA GLY A 70 8.87 6.95 -3.26
C GLY A 70 8.16 6.83 -1.90
N VAL A 71 7.52 5.70 -1.62
CA VAL A 71 6.83 5.36 -0.38
C VAL A 71 7.32 4.03 0.18
N VAL A 72 7.14 3.84 1.48
CA VAL A 72 7.55 2.61 2.18
C VAL A 72 6.70 1.42 1.74
N GLU A 73 7.38 0.29 1.53
CA GLU A 73 6.75 -1.02 1.37
C GLU A 73 6.43 -1.63 2.74
N THR A 74 5.26 -2.25 2.84
CA THR A 74 4.82 -3.01 4.01
C THR A 74 4.78 -4.49 3.66
N SER A 75 5.28 -5.32 4.59
CA SER A 75 5.20 -6.77 4.47
C SER A 75 3.88 -7.27 5.05
N PHE A 76 3.16 -8.05 4.25
CA PHE A 76 1.98 -8.81 4.65
C PHE A 76 2.39 -10.28 4.67
N ASP A 77 2.42 -10.91 5.83
CA ASP A 77 2.75 -12.32 5.96
C ASP A 77 1.53 -13.23 5.81
N GLU A 78 1.73 -14.55 5.92
CA GLU A 78 0.67 -15.56 5.76
C GLU A 78 -0.54 -15.37 6.69
N TYR A 79 -0.36 -14.72 7.85
CA TYR A 79 -1.44 -14.43 8.79
C TYR A 79 -2.22 -13.16 8.40
N ASP A 80 -1.60 -12.27 7.63
CA ASP A 80 -2.26 -11.06 7.11
C ASP A 80 -3.11 -11.35 5.87
N LEU A 81 -2.71 -12.31 5.02
CA LEU A 81 -3.37 -12.58 3.73
C LEU A 81 -4.89 -12.88 3.80
N PRO A 82 -5.40 -13.59 4.82
CA PRO A 82 -6.84 -13.79 5.00
C PRO A 82 -7.63 -12.48 5.13
N GLY A 83 -7.01 -11.42 5.68
CA GLY A 83 -7.59 -10.08 5.80
C GLY A 83 -7.53 -9.23 4.53
N CYS A 84 -6.89 -9.71 3.46
CA CYS A 84 -6.85 -9.02 2.17
C CYS A 84 -8.10 -9.31 1.35
N MET A 85 -8.69 -8.29 0.72
CA MET A 85 -9.85 -8.40 -0.15
C MET A 85 -9.54 -7.86 -1.56
N ARG A 86 -10.14 -8.49 -2.57
CA ARG A 86 -10.12 -7.94 -3.93
C ARG A 86 -10.95 -6.66 -4.00
N ALA A 87 -10.65 -5.78 -4.94
CA ALA A 87 -11.47 -4.60 -5.20
C ALA A 87 -12.95 -4.96 -5.46
N SER A 88 -13.21 -6.04 -6.18
CA SER A 88 -14.59 -6.52 -6.42
C SER A 88 -15.29 -6.96 -5.13
N GLU A 89 -14.58 -7.61 -4.21
CA GLU A 89 -15.11 -8.05 -2.93
C GLU A 89 -15.38 -6.85 -2.01
N TYR A 90 -14.47 -5.88 -1.96
CA TYR A 90 -14.61 -4.63 -1.19
C TYR A 90 -15.80 -3.77 -1.66
N ILE A 91 -16.05 -3.69 -2.97
CA ILE A 91 -17.21 -2.95 -3.51
C ILE A 91 -18.53 -3.63 -3.09
N LEU A 92 -18.57 -4.97 -3.08
CA LEU A 92 -19.77 -5.72 -2.70
C LEU A 92 -20.14 -5.55 -1.22
N THR A 93 -19.18 -5.24 -0.35
CA THR A 93 -19.45 -4.93 1.07
C THR A 93 -19.86 -3.48 1.32
N GLY A 94 -19.99 -2.66 0.26
CA GLY A 94 -20.30 -1.23 0.41
C GLY A 94 -19.16 -0.41 1.02
N GLY A 95 -17.94 -0.94 1.04
CA GLY A 95 -16.78 -0.28 1.64
C GLY A 95 -16.61 -0.51 3.15
N GLU A 96 -17.51 -1.29 3.78
CA GLU A 96 -17.56 -1.56 5.22
C GLU A 96 -16.94 -2.94 5.58
N GLY A 97 -16.06 -3.48 4.72
CA GLY A 97 -15.66 -4.89 4.78
C GLY A 97 -14.72 -5.31 5.92
N PHE A 98 -14.60 -4.54 7.00
CA PHE A 98 -13.67 -4.76 8.11
C PHE A 98 -14.30 -4.44 9.46
#